data_AF-A0A2E5HLK9-F1
#
_entry.id   AF-A0A2E5HLK9-F1
#
_cell.length_a   1.000
_cell.length_b   1.000
_cell.length_c   1.000
_cell.angle_alpha   90.00
_cell.angle_beta   90.00
_cell.angle_gamma   90.00
#
_symmetry.space_group_name_H-M   'P 1'
#
loop_
_entity.id
_entity.type
_entity.pdbx_description
1 polymer ?
#
loop_
_entity_poly.entity_id
_entity_poly.type
_entity_poly.pdbx_seq_one_letter_code
_entity_poly.pdbx_strand_id
1 'polypeptide(L)'
;MVLAATGCSFDDPVGCRSDSECRGDRICISGTCQDPNAASSNATSSNATSNATSSNSTTSTTGTTNTSNATTGTTSNGTVDAGGPDTSIEPDVPEDTTSPVDTTEPSDVDPPDTSEPDTAEPDTSEPDTAEPDVPTLGPVVQVSPESIDFGEVGLLVSSFAEVTVRNDGDEPLALERVGLSAEPSQGFQVIAPEDAPRELAAGEEVTYQVRFRPTALRNDEPTEYGNSVVVATNDPENPEIEVPLEGLAVPDPEQCLTFEVNGVDFGFVQVGDVNAETVALVNCGEEALNVSEIGLEGSDAFSLSFGGDLPRGLDPGDRMTVIINYEPATLEGVQAIVTATSDAGDATLVAQGGAECPVAVALARAEEQQPSDDAIEGRVGTEFVFNGFLSNDPSGDGLEYMWTVEAPDGSDDLQIDPGLDVERFTMRPDVPGEYRVSLSVRSETTGLESCNTDTIIASAFELTTAARVTLTWNNEADLDLHIVRANADGDFSDWGRGRDFNPDDIYYGNPSPDFGEPGEADDPRFLGDDTNGEGPETTEFGALEEDRSYRIGVNYARRNGTQTSEAEVMIKVGDADPVTLSATLEEGGVFWIPAILNGDGTVTVVNEFE
;
A
#
# COMPACT_ATOMS: atom_id res chain seq x y z
N MET A 1 -7.65 55.68 -8.41
CA MET A 1 -8.97 55.13 -8.02
C MET A 1 -9.54 54.44 -9.26
N VAL A 2 -9.47 53.12 -9.40
CA VAL A 2 -8.93 52.06 -8.53
C VAL A 2 -7.86 51.28 -9.32
N LEU A 3 -6.84 50.75 -8.65
CA LEU A 3 -5.76 49.98 -9.29
C LEU A 3 -6.13 48.49 -9.34
N ALA A 4 -5.71 47.81 -10.40
CA ALA A 4 -5.89 46.37 -10.57
C ALA A 4 -4.70 45.59 -10.01
N ALA A 5 -4.97 44.37 -9.54
CA ALA A 5 -4.04 43.25 -9.52
C ALA A 5 -4.83 42.06 -10.10
N THR A 6 -4.61 41.61 -11.34
CA THR A 6 -3.54 40.68 -11.77
C THR A 6 -3.31 39.56 -10.77
N GLY A 7 -3.75 38.35 -11.14
CA GLY A 7 -3.66 37.18 -10.27
C GLY A 7 -2.24 36.66 -10.09
N CYS A 8 -2.10 35.79 -9.10
CA CYS A 8 -0.95 34.91 -8.93
C CYS A 8 -1.46 33.48 -9.07
N SER A 9 -1.18 32.86 -10.22
CA SER A 9 -1.09 31.40 -10.29
C SER A 9 0.28 31.04 -9.74
N PHE A 10 0.29 30.30 -8.64
CA PHE A 10 1.41 29.59 -8.06
C PHE A 10 0.81 28.34 -7.43
N ASP A 11 0.28 27.47 -8.29
CA ASP A 11 0.43 26.04 -8.07
C ASP A 11 1.90 25.76 -8.45
N ASP A 12 2.66 25.04 -7.62
CA ASP A 12 4.03 24.66 -7.97
C ASP A 12 4.00 23.75 -9.22
N PRO A 13 5.02 23.77 -10.10
CA PRO A 13 5.06 22.93 -11.29
C PRO A 13 5.37 21.45 -10.97
N VAL A 14 5.51 21.11 -9.69
CA VAL A 14 5.52 19.75 -9.16
C VAL A 14 4.11 19.44 -8.71
N GLY A 15 3.47 18.44 -9.33
CA GLY A 15 2.11 18.06 -8.97
C GLY A 15 2.00 17.59 -7.52
N CYS A 16 0.83 17.81 -6.92
CA CYS A 16 0.57 17.37 -5.54
C CYS A 16 0.69 15.83 -5.43
N ARG A 17 1.09 15.39 -4.24
CA ARG A 17 1.21 13.99 -3.81
C ARG A 17 0.22 13.70 -2.68
N SER A 18 -0.21 14.72 -1.94
CA SER A 18 -1.17 14.62 -0.83
C SER A 18 -2.14 15.81 -0.80
N ASP A 19 -3.28 15.63 -0.12
CA ASP A 19 -4.28 16.68 0.08
C ASP A 19 -3.71 17.88 0.88
N SER A 20 -2.74 17.64 1.77
CA SER A 20 -2.05 18.68 2.54
C SER A 20 -1.23 19.67 1.70
N GLU A 21 -0.92 19.33 0.44
CA GLU A 21 -0.26 20.25 -0.51
C GLU A 21 -1.28 21.11 -1.29
N CYS A 22 -2.58 20.84 -1.12
CA CYS A 22 -3.66 21.56 -1.76
C CYS A 22 -4.25 22.65 -0.85
N ARG A 23 -4.56 23.82 -1.45
CA ARG A 23 -5.04 24.99 -0.69
C ARG A 23 -6.56 25.02 -0.59
N GLY A 24 -7.05 25.14 0.65
CA GLY A 24 -8.48 25.16 0.98
C GLY A 24 -9.07 23.75 0.93
N ASP A 25 -10.38 23.64 0.76
CA ASP A 25 -11.12 22.36 0.75
C ASP A 25 -10.86 21.49 -0.52
N ARG A 26 -9.69 21.64 -1.15
CA ARG A 26 -9.31 20.97 -2.40
C ARG A 26 -8.48 19.73 -2.09
N ILE A 27 -8.76 18.63 -2.79
CA ILE A 27 -8.06 17.35 -2.65
C ILE A 27 -7.12 17.10 -3.84
N CYS A 28 -6.08 16.31 -3.63
CA CYS A 28 -5.11 15.97 -4.65
C CYS A 28 -5.60 14.81 -5.51
N ILE A 29 -5.80 15.05 -6.81
CA ILE A 29 -6.21 14.03 -7.76
C ILE A 29 -5.21 14.02 -8.92
N SER A 30 -4.45 12.92 -9.03
CA SER A 30 -3.49 12.66 -10.11
C SER A 30 -2.50 13.82 -10.35
N GLY A 31 -1.85 14.30 -9.29
CA GLY A 31 -0.89 15.41 -9.39
C GLY A 31 -1.52 16.80 -9.43
N THR A 32 -2.85 16.92 -9.40
CA THR A 32 -3.56 18.20 -9.51
C THR A 32 -4.54 18.40 -8.36
N CYS A 33 -4.45 19.53 -7.66
CA CYS A 33 -5.45 19.91 -6.66
C CYS A 33 -6.81 20.19 -7.33
N GLN A 34 -7.88 19.54 -6.90
CA GLN A 34 -9.23 19.69 -7.44
C GLN A 34 -10.22 20.04 -6.33
N ASP A 35 -11.25 20.82 -6.65
CA ASP A 35 -12.32 21.14 -5.71
C ASP A 35 -13.35 19.99 -5.75
N PRO A 36 -13.56 19.23 -4.66
CA PRO A 36 -14.47 18.09 -4.62
C PRO A 36 -15.94 18.50 -4.80
N ASN A 37 -16.27 19.79 -4.66
CA ASN A 37 -17.60 20.34 -4.89
C ASN A 37 -17.78 20.92 -6.30
N ALA A 38 -16.77 20.85 -7.17
CA ALA A 38 -16.83 21.35 -8.54
C ALA A 38 -17.70 20.44 -9.43
N ALA A 39 -18.99 20.75 -9.52
CA ALA A 39 -19.91 20.11 -10.46
C ALA A 39 -19.33 20.06 -11.88
N SER A 40 -19.30 18.87 -12.48
CA SER A 40 -18.60 18.54 -13.72
C SER A 40 -19.18 19.24 -14.96
N SER A 41 -18.83 20.52 -15.14
CA SER A 41 -19.12 21.27 -16.35
C SER A 41 -18.17 20.86 -17.49
N ASN A 42 -18.35 19.64 -18.01
CA ASN A 42 -17.59 19.13 -19.15
C ASN A 42 -18.03 19.82 -20.47
N ALA A 43 -17.65 21.09 -20.60
CA ALA A 43 -17.91 21.94 -21.74
C ALA A 43 -16.74 21.88 -22.72
N THR A 44 -16.51 20.72 -23.34
CA THR A 44 -15.50 20.55 -24.39
C THR A 44 -15.89 21.35 -25.64
N SER A 45 -15.21 22.48 -25.84
CA SER A 45 -15.40 23.32 -27.02
C SER A 45 -14.68 22.73 -28.24
N SER A 46 -15.35 21.89 -29.03
CA SER A 46 -14.88 21.43 -30.35
C SER A 46 -15.68 22.09 -31.49
N ASN A 47 -15.22 23.27 -31.91
CA ASN A 47 -15.84 24.02 -33.00
C ASN A 47 -15.32 23.53 -34.37
N ALA A 48 -15.99 22.54 -34.98
CA ALA A 48 -15.68 22.07 -36.34
C ALA A 48 -16.94 21.68 -37.13
N THR A 49 -17.45 22.61 -37.95
CA THR A 49 -18.57 22.37 -38.87
C THR A 49 -18.11 21.80 -40.21
N SER A 50 -18.58 20.61 -40.60
CA SER A 50 -18.75 20.24 -42.03
C SER A 50 -19.68 19.03 -42.27
N ASN A 51 -20.99 19.30 -42.30
CA ASN A 51 -21.91 18.96 -43.40
C ASN A 51 -21.59 17.74 -44.32
N ALA A 52 -22.34 16.63 -44.18
CA ALA A 52 -22.76 15.79 -45.31
C ALA A 52 -24.00 14.94 -44.96
N THR A 53 -24.89 14.75 -45.95
CA THR A 53 -26.24 14.21 -45.77
C THR A 53 -26.37 12.73 -46.18
N SER A 54 -27.38 12.07 -45.61
CA SER A 54 -28.34 11.14 -46.26
C SER A 54 -28.03 9.65 -46.47
N SER A 55 -28.99 8.84 -45.99
CA SER A 55 -29.67 7.71 -46.70
C SER A 55 -28.89 6.41 -46.99
N ASN A 56 -29.50 5.22 -47.07
CA ASN A 56 -30.82 4.65 -46.69
C ASN A 56 -30.81 3.15 -47.08
N SER A 57 -31.77 2.34 -46.58
CA SER A 57 -32.22 1.05 -47.16
C SER A 57 -31.25 -0.15 -47.08
N THR A 58 -31.58 -1.25 -46.38
CA THR A 58 -32.39 -2.43 -46.85
C THR A 58 -31.84 -3.10 -48.13
N THR A 59 -31.82 -4.43 -48.34
CA THR A 59 -32.70 -5.55 -47.90
C THR A 59 -31.98 -6.90 -48.25
N SER A 60 -32.02 -7.95 -47.40
CA SER A 60 -32.92 -9.15 -47.50
C SER A 60 -32.52 -10.31 -48.44
N THR A 61 -32.60 -11.55 -47.90
CA THR A 61 -32.96 -12.86 -48.56
C THR A 61 -32.03 -13.41 -49.66
N THR A 62 -31.88 -14.71 -49.96
CA THR A 62 -32.47 -16.04 -49.57
C THR A 62 -31.42 -17.09 -50.02
N GLY A 63 -31.28 -18.34 -49.56
CA GLY A 63 -32.19 -19.33 -48.98
C GLY A 63 -32.05 -20.68 -49.73
N THR A 64 -32.27 -21.83 -49.05
CA THR A 64 -32.57 -23.19 -49.62
C THR A 64 -31.43 -23.95 -50.37
N THR A 65 -31.27 -25.29 -50.36
CA THR A 65 -31.93 -26.46 -49.69
C THR A 65 -31.16 -27.78 -49.97
N ASN A 66 -31.51 -28.86 -49.24
CA ASN A 66 -31.70 -30.27 -49.71
C ASN A 66 -30.66 -31.41 -49.44
N THR A 67 -30.95 -32.17 -48.37
CA THR A 67 -31.28 -33.63 -48.34
C THR A 67 -30.25 -34.77 -48.53
N SER A 68 -30.50 -35.82 -47.74
CA SER A 68 -30.33 -37.29 -48.00
C SER A 68 -28.97 -37.94 -47.67
N ASN A 69 -28.86 -39.22 -47.25
CA ASN A 69 -29.78 -40.18 -46.60
C ASN A 69 -28.95 -41.39 -46.06
N ALA A 70 -29.49 -42.13 -45.07
CA ALA A 70 -29.02 -43.35 -44.37
C ALA A 70 -28.12 -44.36 -45.15
N THR A 71 -27.39 -45.31 -44.54
CA THR A 71 -27.93 -46.58 -43.94
C THR A 71 -26.83 -47.55 -43.41
N THR A 72 -26.98 -48.09 -42.17
CA THR A 72 -26.42 -49.37 -41.58
C THR A 72 -24.90 -49.70 -41.61
N GLY A 73 -24.29 -50.36 -40.61
CA GLY A 73 -24.75 -50.83 -39.28
C GLY A 73 -23.97 -52.06 -38.73
N THR A 74 -24.10 -52.37 -37.43
CA THR A 74 -23.82 -53.68 -36.71
C THR A 74 -22.36 -54.22 -36.66
N THR A 75 -21.81 -54.86 -35.61
CA THR A 75 -22.28 -55.26 -34.25
C THR A 75 -21.14 -55.75 -33.32
N SER A 76 -21.37 -55.61 -31.99
CA SER A 76 -21.11 -56.57 -30.87
C SER A 76 -19.74 -56.83 -30.23
N ASN A 77 -19.78 -56.76 -28.87
CA ASN A 77 -19.06 -57.48 -27.81
C ASN A 77 -17.52 -57.32 -27.65
N GLY A 78 -16.99 -57.05 -26.45
CA GLY A 78 -17.61 -56.68 -25.14
C GLY A 78 -16.78 -57.14 -23.92
N THR A 79 -17.06 -56.56 -22.72
CA THR A 79 -16.93 -57.16 -21.34
C THR A 79 -15.55 -57.73 -20.88
N VAL A 80 -15.02 -57.70 -19.65
CA VAL A 80 -15.35 -57.33 -18.23
C VAL A 80 -14.02 -57.44 -17.41
N ASP A 81 -13.81 -57.00 -16.15
CA ASP A 81 -14.69 -56.39 -15.13
C ASP A 81 -13.94 -55.48 -14.09
N ALA A 82 -14.74 -54.90 -13.19
CA ALA A 82 -14.54 -54.19 -11.91
C ALA A 82 -13.48 -54.67 -10.87
N GLY A 83 -13.18 -53.79 -9.90
CA GLY A 83 -12.61 -54.17 -8.59
C GLY A 83 -12.14 -53.01 -7.68
N GLY A 84 -12.95 -52.62 -6.70
CA GLY A 84 -12.63 -51.64 -5.64
C GLY A 84 -12.21 -52.28 -4.29
N PRO A 85 -12.28 -51.55 -3.16
CA PRO A 85 -11.11 -51.32 -2.27
C PRO A 85 -11.22 -51.94 -0.85
N ASP A 86 -10.12 -51.95 -0.06
CA ASP A 86 -10.21 -52.01 1.42
C ASP A 86 -8.97 -51.56 2.25
N THR A 87 -9.26 -51.28 3.53
CA THR A 87 -8.61 -50.67 4.73
C THR A 87 -7.19 -50.99 5.29
N SER A 88 -6.65 -49.96 5.99
CA SER A 88 -6.09 -49.85 7.39
C SER A 88 -4.85 -50.60 7.94
N ILE A 89 -4.11 -49.93 8.87
CA ILE A 89 -3.64 -50.39 10.21
C ILE A 89 -2.75 -49.32 10.93
N GLU A 90 -3.01 -49.07 12.23
CA GLU A 90 -2.18 -48.39 13.28
C GLU A 90 -1.75 -49.47 14.35
N PRO A 91 -0.98 -49.26 15.48
CA PRO A 91 -0.73 -48.01 16.27
C PRO A 91 0.62 -47.87 17.08
N ASP A 92 0.68 -46.81 17.92
CA ASP A 92 1.21 -46.70 19.32
C ASP A 92 2.72 -46.49 19.72
N VAL A 93 3.02 -45.27 20.26
CA VAL A 93 3.44 -44.91 21.67
C VAL A 93 4.82 -45.41 22.23
N PRO A 94 5.54 -44.77 23.23
CA PRO A 94 5.25 -43.62 24.16
C PRO A 94 6.32 -42.48 24.30
N GLU A 95 6.00 -41.49 25.16
CA GLU A 95 6.87 -40.47 25.81
C GLU A 95 7.76 -40.99 26.98
N ASP A 96 8.72 -40.19 27.48
CA ASP A 96 9.18 -40.24 28.89
C ASP A 96 9.92 -38.97 29.43
N THR A 97 9.60 -38.57 30.68
CA THR A 97 10.27 -37.70 31.72
C THR A 97 11.30 -36.60 31.33
N THR A 98 11.29 -35.32 31.79
CA THR A 98 11.13 -34.62 33.11
C THR A 98 12.33 -34.59 34.09
N SER A 99 12.65 -33.35 34.56
CA SER A 99 13.30 -32.96 35.85
C SER A 99 14.85 -33.01 36.01
N PRO A 100 15.46 -32.24 36.94
CA PRO A 100 15.06 -30.93 37.54
C PRO A 100 16.20 -29.88 37.71
N VAL A 101 15.82 -28.73 38.27
CA VAL A 101 16.65 -27.61 38.79
C VAL A 101 17.61 -28.02 39.92
N ASP A 102 18.76 -27.34 40.04
CA ASP A 102 19.48 -27.17 41.31
C ASP A 102 20.05 -25.73 41.45
N THR A 103 20.15 -25.26 42.69
CA THR A 103 20.40 -23.87 43.10
C THR A 103 21.74 -23.73 43.84
N THR A 104 22.53 -22.69 43.58
CA THR A 104 23.47 -22.13 44.58
C THR A 104 23.78 -20.65 44.34
N GLU A 105 23.34 -19.82 45.28
CA GLU A 105 23.99 -18.54 45.64
C GLU A 105 25.19 -18.84 46.59
N PRO A 106 26.15 -17.91 46.85
CA PRO A 106 25.93 -16.98 47.98
C PRO A 106 26.69 -15.61 48.00
N SER A 107 26.04 -14.63 48.65
CA SER A 107 26.55 -13.65 49.64
C SER A 107 27.62 -12.57 49.31
N ASP A 108 27.16 -11.30 49.37
CA ASP A 108 27.65 -10.17 50.19
C ASP A 108 29.12 -10.05 50.64
N VAL A 109 29.79 -8.94 50.29
CA VAL A 109 30.62 -8.10 51.19
C VAL A 109 30.69 -6.64 50.69
N ASP A 110 30.48 -5.66 51.56
CA ASP A 110 30.86 -4.23 51.39
C ASP A 110 31.01 -3.54 52.78
N PRO A 111 31.54 -2.31 52.93
CA PRO A 111 32.90 -1.81 52.62
C PRO A 111 33.75 -1.65 53.92
N PRO A 112 34.86 -0.85 53.92
CA PRO A 112 34.70 0.47 54.55
C PRO A 112 35.53 1.65 53.96
N ASP A 113 34.99 2.84 54.23
CA ASP A 113 35.46 4.23 54.04
C ASP A 113 36.79 4.61 54.75
N THR A 114 37.61 5.50 54.16
CA THR A 114 38.03 6.81 54.74
C THR A 114 39.20 7.53 54.06
N SER A 115 39.04 8.86 53.95
CA SER A 115 40.04 9.96 53.92
C SER A 115 40.51 10.56 52.58
N GLU A 116 40.13 11.83 52.39
CA GLU A 116 40.69 12.81 51.44
C GLU A 116 42.15 13.20 51.78
N PRO A 117 42.86 13.92 50.88
CA PRO A 117 42.75 15.38 50.94
C PRO A 117 42.69 16.12 49.59
N ASP A 118 41.95 17.22 49.61
CA ASP A 118 42.01 18.40 48.73
C ASP A 118 43.42 18.74 48.19
N THR A 119 43.56 18.76 46.85
CA THR A 119 44.42 19.72 46.16
C THR A 119 43.79 20.15 44.82
N ALA A 120 43.73 21.47 44.62
CA ALA A 120 43.18 22.14 43.44
C ALA A 120 43.74 21.72 42.06
N GLU A 121 42.94 22.05 41.05
CA GLU A 121 43.11 21.92 39.59
C GLU A 121 44.56 21.98 39.05
N PRO A 122 44.81 21.24 37.96
CA PRO A 122 44.80 21.95 36.70
C PRO A 122 43.92 21.29 35.62
N ASP A 123 43.17 22.15 34.93
CA ASP A 123 42.79 22.06 33.51
C ASP A 123 43.45 20.91 32.73
N THR A 124 42.74 19.79 32.65
CA THR A 124 42.96 18.72 31.66
C THR A 124 41.66 18.47 30.95
N SER A 125 41.54 19.01 29.74
CA SER A 125 40.57 18.55 28.75
C SER A 125 40.78 17.04 28.51
N GLU A 126 39.96 16.21 29.16
CA GLU A 126 39.78 14.83 28.69
C GLU A 126 39.04 14.87 27.34
N PRO A 127 39.34 13.93 26.43
CA PRO A 127 38.92 14.04 25.05
C PRO A 127 37.42 13.87 24.94
N ASP A 128 36.85 14.65 24.03
CA ASP A 128 35.58 14.40 23.37
C ASP A 128 35.45 12.90 23.07
N THR A 129 34.57 12.21 23.80
CA THR A 129 34.16 10.85 23.47
C THR A 129 33.24 10.96 22.28
N ALA A 130 33.85 11.08 21.10
CA ALA A 130 33.17 10.90 19.84
C ALA A 130 32.27 9.67 19.95
N GLU A 131 31.03 9.83 19.51
CA GLU A 131 30.14 8.70 19.20
C GLU A 131 30.94 7.67 18.38
N PRO A 132 30.66 6.37 18.52
CA PRO A 132 31.29 5.40 17.64
C PRO A 132 30.93 5.78 16.20
N ASP A 133 31.93 6.26 15.45
CA ASP A 133 31.80 6.57 14.01
C ASP A 133 31.07 5.39 13.36
N VAL A 134 29.79 5.58 13.05
CA VAL A 134 29.07 4.64 12.19
C VAL A 134 29.82 4.75 10.87
N PRO A 135 30.47 3.67 10.40
CA PRO A 135 31.31 3.77 9.22
C PRO A 135 30.43 4.15 8.05
N THR A 136 30.57 5.39 7.58
CA THR A 136 29.83 5.89 6.41
C THR A 136 30.15 4.98 5.24
N LEU A 137 29.11 4.38 4.66
CA LEU A 137 29.28 3.34 3.64
C LEU A 137 29.73 3.92 2.30
N GLY A 138 29.54 5.23 2.09
CA GLY A 138 29.75 5.87 0.79
C GLY A 138 28.71 5.40 -0.22
N PRO A 139 28.98 5.50 -1.52
CA PRO A 139 28.15 4.86 -2.54
C PRO A 139 28.48 3.36 -2.62
N VAL A 140 27.46 2.50 -2.48
CA VAL A 140 27.61 1.03 -2.56
C VAL A 140 26.65 0.50 -3.61
N VAL A 141 27.17 -0.11 -4.68
CA VAL A 141 26.34 -0.68 -5.74
C VAL A 141 25.96 -2.13 -5.45
N GLN A 142 24.66 -2.40 -5.45
CA GLN A 142 24.10 -3.75 -5.47
C GLN A 142 23.43 -3.99 -6.83
N VAL A 143 23.73 -5.12 -7.47
CA VAL A 143 23.13 -5.51 -8.76
C VAL A 143 22.47 -6.87 -8.63
N SER A 144 21.25 -7.01 -9.14
CA SER A 144 20.48 -8.26 -9.11
C SER A 144 19.75 -8.50 -10.43
N PRO A 145 19.73 -9.74 -10.97
CA PRO A 145 20.43 -10.93 -10.50
C PRO A 145 21.94 -10.89 -10.85
N GLU A 146 22.74 -11.75 -10.21
CA GLU A 146 24.18 -11.88 -10.51
C GLU A 146 24.47 -12.43 -11.92
N SER A 147 23.51 -13.14 -12.54
CA SER A 147 23.61 -13.70 -13.90
C SER A 147 22.21 -13.95 -14.48
N ILE A 148 22.09 -13.91 -15.81
CA ILE A 148 20.84 -14.21 -16.52
C ILE A 148 21.08 -15.33 -17.55
N ASP A 149 20.33 -16.43 -17.41
CA ASP A 149 20.16 -17.44 -18.44
C ASP A 149 18.77 -17.29 -19.06
N PHE A 150 18.72 -17.04 -20.37
CA PHE A 150 17.47 -16.92 -21.14
C PHE A 150 16.90 -18.29 -21.58
N GLY A 151 17.62 -19.39 -21.35
CA GLY A 151 17.23 -20.74 -21.75
C GLY A 151 17.21 -20.92 -23.27
N GLU A 152 16.34 -21.82 -23.74
CA GLU A 152 16.11 -22.04 -25.18
C GLU A 152 15.19 -20.95 -25.75
N VAL A 153 15.68 -20.22 -26.76
CA VAL A 153 14.95 -19.16 -27.46
C VAL A 153 14.97 -19.41 -28.96
N GLY A 154 13.79 -19.42 -29.58
CA GLY A 154 13.61 -19.57 -31.03
C GLY A 154 14.30 -18.46 -31.83
N LEU A 155 14.55 -18.73 -33.11
CA LEU A 155 15.29 -17.83 -33.97
C LEU A 155 14.46 -16.56 -34.23
N LEU A 156 15.09 -15.38 -34.10
CA LEU A 156 14.40 -14.08 -34.26
C LEU A 156 13.25 -13.79 -33.26
N VAL A 157 12.95 -14.69 -32.33
CA VAL A 157 12.06 -14.49 -31.17
C VAL A 157 12.80 -13.66 -30.10
N SER A 158 12.08 -12.82 -29.36
CA SER A 158 12.65 -12.05 -28.23
C SER A 158 12.24 -12.65 -26.90
N SER A 159 13.21 -12.91 -26.03
CA SER A 159 13.02 -13.13 -24.60
C SER A 159 13.56 -11.94 -23.81
N PHE A 160 13.02 -11.71 -22.62
CA PHE A 160 13.30 -10.54 -21.79
C PHE A 160 13.57 -10.95 -20.34
N ALA A 161 14.52 -10.26 -19.73
CA ALA A 161 14.88 -10.37 -18.32
C ALA A 161 15.22 -8.98 -17.78
N GLU A 162 15.40 -8.84 -16.48
CA GLU A 162 15.64 -7.56 -15.82
C GLU A 162 16.94 -7.60 -15.01
N VAL A 163 17.60 -6.44 -14.93
CA VAL A 163 18.76 -6.18 -14.06
C VAL A 163 18.47 -4.92 -13.26
N THR A 164 18.28 -5.07 -11.96
CA THR A 164 18.12 -3.96 -11.02
C THR A 164 19.47 -3.53 -10.48
N VAL A 165 19.72 -2.23 -10.48
CA VAL A 165 20.88 -1.58 -9.86
C VAL A 165 20.37 -0.71 -8.72
N ARG A 166 20.86 -0.95 -7.50
CA ARG A 166 20.45 -0.26 -6.27
C ARG A 166 21.66 0.36 -5.58
N ASN A 167 21.43 1.48 -4.90
CA ASN A 167 22.40 2.06 -3.99
C ASN A 167 22.11 1.61 -2.54
N ASP A 168 22.92 0.70 -2.02
CA ASP A 168 22.85 0.19 -0.65
C ASP A 168 23.68 1.05 0.34
N GLY A 169 24.31 2.11 -0.16
CA GLY A 169 25.14 3.04 0.60
C GLY A 169 24.40 4.26 1.14
N ASP A 170 25.14 5.19 1.76
CA ASP A 170 24.64 6.44 2.35
C ASP A 170 25.01 7.71 1.56
N GLU A 171 25.88 7.61 0.54
CA GLU A 171 26.16 8.68 -0.43
C GLU A 171 25.61 8.36 -1.84
N PRO A 172 25.38 9.37 -2.70
CA PRO A 172 24.84 9.14 -4.05
C PRO A 172 25.75 8.31 -4.97
N LEU A 173 25.16 7.26 -5.56
CA LEU A 173 25.80 6.34 -6.48
C LEU A 173 25.61 6.81 -7.93
N ALA A 174 26.67 7.34 -8.55
CA ALA A 174 26.70 7.76 -9.93
C ALA A 174 26.80 6.55 -10.88
N LEU A 175 25.89 6.46 -11.85
CA LEU A 175 25.87 5.42 -12.87
C LEU A 175 26.66 5.92 -14.10
N GLU A 176 27.95 5.58 -14.16
CA GLU A 176 28.84 6.01 -15.25
C GLU A 176 28.51 5.33 -16.58
N ARG A 177 28.14 4.04 -16.52
CA ARG A 177 27.72 3.25 -17.69
C ARG A 177 26.86 2.07 -17.25
N VAL A 178 25.75 1.85 -17.96
CA VAL A 178 25.07 0.55 -18.00
C VAL A 178 24.89 0.14 -19.47
N GLY A 179 25.38 -1.04 -19.84
CA GLY A 179 25.35 -1.51 -21.23
C GLY A 179 26.11 -2.82 -21.43
N LEU A 180 26.21 -3.31 -22.67
CA LEU A 180 26.87 -4.59 -22.95
C LEU A 180 28.40 -4.48 -22.97
N SER A 181 29.10 -5.53 -22.52
CA SER A 181 30.56 -5.62 -22.61
C SER A 181 31.04 -5.73 -24.06
N ALA A 182 30.33 -6.49 -24.90
CA ALA A 182 30.61 -6.64 -26.32
C ALA A 182 29.53 -6.01 -27.23
N GLU A 183 29.96 -5.03 -28.03
CA GLU A 183 29.16 -4.38 -29.09
C GLU A 183 29.85 -4.44 -30.47
N PRO A 184 29.12 -4.65 -31.58
CA PRO A 184 27.69 -4.98 -31.64
C PRO A 184 27.44 -6.42 -31.17
N SER A 185 26.41 -6.61 -30.34
CA SER A 185 25.94 -7.94 -29.95
C SER A 185 25.15 -8.61 -31.08
N GLN A 186 25.22 -9.95 -31.16
CA GLN A 186 24.47 -10.73 -32.15
C GLN A 186 23.07 -11.16 -31.68
N GLY A 187 22.65 -10.75 -30.47
CA GLY A 187 21.31 -11.02 -29.98
C GLY A 187 20.92 -10.29 -28.70
N PHE A 188 21.86 -9.92 -27.84
CA PHE A 188 21.54 -9.18 -26.61
C PHE A 188 21.39 -7.68 -26.87
N GLN A 189 20.52 -7.03 -26.09
CA GLN A 189 20.39 -5.58 -26.01
C GLN A 189 20.01 -5.19 -24.57
N VAL A 190 20.68 -4.18 -24.03
CA VAL A 190 20.22 -3.48 -22.81
C VAL A 190 19.29 -2.35 -23.21
N ILE A 191 18.16 -2.25 -22.52
CA ILE A 191 17.11 -1.25 -22.70
C ILE A 191 16.98 -0.50 -21.38
N ALA A 192 17.30 0.78 -21.39
CA ALA A 192 17.11 1.67 -20.25
C ALA A 192 15.66 2.18 -20.20
N PRO A 193 15.08 2.42 -19.01
CA PRO A 193 13.81 3.15 -18.89
C PRO A 193 13.94 4.57 -19.45
N GLU A 194 12.82 5.18 -19.89
CA GLU A 194 12.84 6.46 -20.61
C GLU A 194 13.50 7.59 -19.81
N ASP A 195 13.28 7.61 -18.48
CA ASP A 195 13.85 8.58 -17.53
C ASP A 195 14.94 7.96 -16.63
N ALA A 196 15.76 7.05 -17.17
CA ALA A 196 16.84 6.41 -16.42
C ALA A 196 17.74 7.44 -15.69
N PRO A 197 17.85 7.38 -14.34
CA PRO A 197 18.68 8.30 -13.58
C PRO A 197 20.16 8.13 -13.90
N ARG A 198 20.94 9.20 -13.68
CA ARG A 198 22.42 9.17 -13.75
C ARG A 198 23.08 8.96 -12.40
N GLU A 199 22.31 9.04 -11.34
CA GLU A 199 22.75 8.99 -9.95
C GLU A 199 21.56 8.47 -9.14
N LEU A 200 21.80 7.54 -8.23
CA LEU A 200 20.82 6.98 -7.30
C LEU A 200 21.13 7.52 -5.89
N ALA A 201 20.15 8.13 -5.23
CA ALA A 201 20.26 8.45 -3.81
C ALA A 201 20.31 7.18 -2.96
N ALA A 202 20.64 7.32 -1.67
CA ALA A 202 20.67 6.20 -0.72
C ALA A 202 19.33 5.44 -0.72
N GLY A 203 19.37 4.13 -0.95
CA GLY A 203 18.20 3.25 -1.04
C GLY A 203 17.43 3.28 -2.37
N GLU A 204 17.74 4.19 -3.31
CA GLU A 204 17.11 4.22 -4.64
C GLU A 204 17.63 3.09 -5.56
N GLU A 205 16.79 2.68 -6.50
CA GLU A 205 17.10 1.67 -7.51
C GLU A 205 16.58 2.04 -8.91
N VAL A 206 17.17 1.42 -9.92
CA VAL A 206 16.71 1.46 -11.32
C VAL A 206 16.78 0.08 -11.95
N THR A 207 15.73 -0.30 -12.65
CA THR A 207 15.66 -1.57 -13.40
C THR A 207 15.91 -1.34 -14.89
N TYR A 208 16.88 -2.06 -15.44
CA TYR A 208 17.16 -2.15 -16.87
C TYR A 208 16.59 -3.44 -17.43
N GLN A 209 15.94 -3.38 -18.59
CA GLN A 209 15.48 -4.57 -19.28
C GLN A 209 16.57 -5.08 -20.23
N VAL A 210 16.90 -6.37 -20.14
CA VAL A 210 17.80 -7.06 -21.05
C VAL A 210 16.97 -7.92 -22.00
N ARG A 211 17.08 -7.65 -23.30
CA ARG A 211 16.45 -8.45 -24.35
C ARG A 211 17.47 -9.40 -24.98
N PHE A 212 17.14 -10.69 -25.06
CA PHE A 212 17.83 -11.64 -25.92
C PHE A 212 16.97 -11.96 -27.15
N ARG A 213 17.52 -11.75 -28.34
CA ARG A 213 16.89 -12.07 -29.63
C ARG A 213 17.93 -12.63 -30.60
N PRO A 214 18.16 -13.95 -30.63
CA PRO A 214 19.18 -14.54 -31.50
C PRO A 214 18.85 -14.28 -32.98
N THR A 215 19.90 -14.01 -33.77
CA THR A 215 19.76 -13.59 -35.18
C THR A 215 20.34 -14.58 -36.20
N ALA A 216 21.01 -15.64 -35.74
CA ALA A 216 21.55 -16.69 -36.60
C ALA A 216 21.74 -18.01 -35.84
N LEU A 217 21.76 -19.12 -36.58
CA LEU A 217 22.18 -20.43 -36.09
C LEU A 217 23.45 -20.89 -36.81
N ARG A 218 24.21 -21.76 -36.16
CA ARG A 218 25.47 -22.27 -36.70
C ARG A 218 25.26 -23.60 -37.42
N ASN A 219 24.96 -23.51 -38.73
CA ASN A 219 24.55 -24.63 -39.58
C ASN A 219 23.20 -25.24 -39.14
N ASP A 220 22.25 -24.37 -38.76
CA ASP A 220 20.87 -24.75 -38.42
C ASP A 220 20.75 -25.65 -37.16
N GLU A 221 21.83 -25.74 -36.37
CA GLU A 221 21.91 -26.44 -35.09
C GLU A 221 21.80 -25.46 -33.89
N PRO A 222 21.37 -25.93 -32.70
CA PRO A 222 21.38 -25.14 -31.48
C PRO A 222 22.72 -24.44 -31.22
N THR A 223 22.67 -23.14 -30.92
CA THR A 223 23.83 -22.25 -30.88
C THR A 223 23.81 -21.41 -29.60
N GLU A 224 24.81 -21.61 -28.75
CA GLU A 224 25.00 -20.82 -27.53
C GLU A 224 25.38 -19.36 -27.85
N TYR A 225 24.75 -18.44 -27.14
CA TYR A 225 25.03 -17.00 -27.15
C TYR A 225 25.52 -16.57 -25.76
N GLY A 226 26.54 -15.72 -25.72
CA GLY A 226 27.08 -15.16 -24.47
C GLY A 226 27.44 -13.68 -24.60
N ASN A 227 27.21 -12.91 -23.54
CA ASN A 227 27.65 -11.51 -23.36
C ASN A 227 27.66 -11.18 -21.85
N SER A 228 27.88 -9.92 -21.47
CA SER A 228 27.60 -9.45 -20.10
C SER A 228 27.02 -8.05 -20.11
N VAL A 229 26.17 -7.73 -19.13
CA VAL A 229 25.84 -6.33 -18.79
C VAL A 229 26.94 -5.82 -17.86
N VAL A 230 27.52 -4.68 -18.20
CA VAL A 230 28.51 -3.96 -17.41
C VAL A 230 27.82 -2.78 -16.74
N VAL A 231 27.89 -2.73 -15.41
CA VAL A 231 27.44 -1.62 -14.57
C VAL A 231 28.67 -0.98 -13.97
N ALA A 232 29.07 0.19 -14.48
CA ALA A 232 30.21 0.96 -13.97
C ALA A 232 29.71 2.15 -13.13
N THR A 233 30.30 2.34 -11.95
CA THR A 233 29.85 3.30 -10.94
C THR A 233 31.01 3.99 -10.20
N ASN A 234 30.68 4.93 -9.31
CA ASN A 234 31.62 5.54 -8.37
C ASN A 234 31.81 4.76 -7.04
N ASP A 235 31.24 3.57 -6.89
CA ASP A 235 31.53 2.67 -5.74
C ASP A 235 33.05 2.37 -5.70
N PRO A 236 33.74 2.66 -4.59
CA PRO A 236 35.19 2.47 -4.49
C PRO A 236 35.63 1.01 -4.37
N GLU A 237 34.75 0.10 -3.92
CA GLU A 237 35.00 -1.33 -3.81
C GLU A 237 34.54 -2.08 -5.08
N ASN A 238 33.41 -1.68 -5.67
CA ASN A 238 32.79 -2.29 -6.86
C ASN A 238 32.61 -1.27 -8.02
N PRO A 239 33.68 -0.66 -8.55
CA PRO A 239 33.59 0.35 -9.61
C PRO A 239 33.08 -0.19 -10.95
N GLU A 240 33.11 -1.52 -11.15
CA GLU A 240 32.53 -2.20 -12.31
C GLU A 240 32.02 -3.58 -11.90
N ILE A 241 30.73 -3.86 -12.13
CA ILE A 241 30.09 -5.17 -11.96
C ILE A 241 29.69 -5.72 -13.33
N GLU A 242 30.00 -6.99 -13.59
CA GLU A 242 29.52 -7.72 -14.76
C GLU A 242 28.43 -8.73 -14.38
N VAL A 243 27.26 -8.64 -15.03
CA VAL A 243 26.20 -9.65 -15.00
C VAL A 243 26.31 -10.51 -16.26
N PRO A 244 26.74 -11.78 -16.20
CA PRO A 244 26.82 -12.65 -17.36
C PRO A 244 25.44 -12.91 -17.96
N LEU A 245 25.38 -12.92 -19.29
CA LEU A 245 24.19 -13.23 -20.08
C LEU A 245 24.47 -14.49 -20.91
N GLU A 246 23.66 -15.53 -20.71
CA GLU A 246 23.71 -16.78 -21.49
C GLU A 246 22.34 -17.06 -22.13
N GLY A 247 22.33 -17.78 -23.24
CA GLY A 247 21.08 -18.23 -23.89
C GLY A 247 21.37 -19.16 -25.07
N LEU A 248 20.50 -20.15 -25.27
CA LEU A 248 20.62 -21.14 -26.33
C LEU A 248 19.65 -20.79 -27.47
N ALA A 249 20.18 -20.34 -28.60
CA ALA A 249 19.37 -20.17 -29.80
C ALA A 249 19.06 -21.55 -30.39
N VAL A 250 17.79 -21.89 -30.53
CA VAL A 250 17.34 -23.15 -31.16
C VAL A 250 16.73 -22.88 -32.53
N PRO A 251 16.77 -23.85 -33.48
CA PRO A 251 15.94 -23.77 -34.68
C PRO A 251 14.46 -23.69 -34.30
N ASP A 252 13.71 -22.91 -35.07
CA ASP A 252 12.25 -22.89 -34.94
C ASP A 252 11.70 -24.28 -35.28
N PRO A 253 10.61 -24.72 -34.61
CA PRO A 253 10.04 -26.04 -34.84
C PRO A 253 9.58 -26.23 -36.29
N GLU A 254 9.89 -27.39 -36.90
CA GLU A 254 9.48 -27.71 -38.28
C GLU A 254 7.96 -27.53 -38.45
N GLN A 255 7.15 -28.00 -37.50
CA GLN A 255 5.71 -27.71 -37.45
C GLN A 255 5.33 -27.24 -36.03
N CYS A 256 4.53 -26.18 -35.92
CA CYS A 256 4.09 -25.63 -34.66
C CYS A 256 2.71 -24.99 -34.82
N LEU A 257 1.78 -25.31 -33.92
CA LEU A 257 0.45 -24.74 -33.87
C LEU A 257 0.27 -24.01 -32.54
N THR A 258 -0.17 -22.75 -32.58
CA THR A 258 -0.46 -21.98 -31.35
C THR A 258 -1.65 -21.05 -31.55
N PHE A 259 -2.33 -20.70 -30.47
CA PHE A 259 -3.18 -19.50 -30.44
C PHE A 259 -2.29 -18.25 -30.20
N GLU A 260 -2.72 -17.08 -30.67
CA GLU A 260 -2.03 -15.81 -30.39
C GLU A 260 -2.19 -15.30 -28.94
N VAL A 261 -3.16 -15.86 -28.22
CA VAL A 261 -3.45 -15.58 -26.81
C VAL A 261 -3.60 -16.91 -26.06
N ASN A 262 -3.30 -16.92 -24.77
CA ASN A 262 -3.37 -18.13 -23.94
C ASN A 262 -4.75 -18.35 -23.29
N GLY A 263 -5.57 -17.30 -23.25
CA GLY A 263 -6.96 -17.37 -22.82
C GLY A 263 -7.78 -16.18 -23.30
N VAL A 264 -9.09 -16.26 -23.09
CA VAL A 264 -10.07 -15.20 -23.30
C VAL A 264 -10.94 -15.12 -22.05
N ASP A 265 -11.01 -13.94 -21.46
CA ASP A 265 -11.97 -13.65 -20.41
C ASP A 265 -13.05 -12.73 -20.96
N PHE A 266 -14.31 -13.17 -20.87
CA PHE A 266 -15.48 -12.40 -21.27
C PHE A 266 -15.98 -11.49 -20.13
N GLY A 267 -15.51 -11.69 -18.90
CA GLY A 267 -15.97 -11.00 -17.70
C GLY A 267 -17.48 -11.14 -17.49
N PHE A 268 -18.08 -10.10 -16.92
CA PHE A 268 -19.54 -10.01 -16.80
C PHE A 268 -20.21 -9.84 -18.17
N VAL A 269 -21.08 -10.80 -18.50
CA VAL A 269 -22.05 -10.69 -19.61
C VAL A 269 -23.44 -10.93 -19.01
N GLN A 270 -24.41 -10.09 -19.38
CA GLN A 270 -25.79 -10.20 -18.88
C GLN A 270 -26.43 -11.53 -19.31
N VAL A 271 -27.18 -12.16 -18.41
CA VAL A 271 -27.80 -13.47 -18.66
C VAL A 271 -28.72 -13.43 -19.89
N GLY A 272 -28.43 -14.26 -20.88
CA GLY A 272 -29.13 -14.34 -22.16
C GLY A 272 -28.67 -13.36 -23.25
N ASP A 273 -27.69 -12.48 -22.97
CA ASP A 273 -26.95 -11.76 -24.00
C ASP A 273 -25.76 -12.60 -24.51
N VAL A 274 -25.25 -12.25 -25.70
CA VAL A 274 -24.13 -12.94 -26.34
C VAL A 274 -22.98 -11.96 -26.55
N ASN A 275 -21.82 -12.25 -25.98
CA ASN A 275 -20.56 -11.60 -26.36
C ASN A 275 -19.72 -12.56 -27.22
N ALA A 276 -18.87 -12.04 -28.11
CA ALA A 276 -18.13 -12.83 -29.08
C ALA A 276 -16.70 -12.31 -29.28
N GLU A 277 -15.72 -13.13 -28.95
CA GLU A 277 -14.31 -12.83 -29.06
C GLU A 277 -13.63 -13.59 -30.20
N THR A 278 -12.64 -12.95 -30.83
CA THR A 278 -12.00 -13.46 -32.04
C THR A 278 -10.51 -13.66 -31.81
N VAL A 279 -10.07 -14.91 -31.80
CA VAL A 279 -8.67 -15.30 -31.67
C VAL A 279 -8.13 -15.87 -32.99
N ALA A 280 -6.83 -15.79 -33.19
CA ALA A 280 -6.18 -16.46 -34.31
C ALA A 280 -5.41 -17.69 -33.84
N LEU A 281 -5.60 -18.77 -34.58
CA LEU A 281 -4.79 -19.98 -34.55
C LEU A 281 -3.76 -19.86 -35.68
N VAL A 282 -2.47 -20.02 -35.36
CA VAL A 282 -1.34 -19.66 -36.23
C VAL A 282 -0.39 -20.85 -36.39
N ASN A 283 0.09 -21.06 -37.62
CA ASN A 283 1.27 -21.91 -37.83
C ASN A 283 2.53 -21.12 -37.46
N CYS A 284 3.14 -21.49 -36.34
CA CYS A 284 4.37 -20.91 -35.78
C CYS A 284 5.65 -21.62 -36.23
N GLY A 285 5.56 -22.63 -37.11
CA GLY A 285 6.69 -23.40 -37.61
C GLY A 285 7.14 -23.02 -39.03
N GLU A 286 8.20 -23.67 -39.51
CA GLU A 286 8.80 -23.42 -40.84
C GLU A 286 8.25 -24.31 -41.98
N GLU A 287 7.49 -25.37 -41.67
CA GLU A 287 6.76 -26.21 -42.63
C GLU A 287 5.24 -26.04 -42.52
N ALA A 288 4.52 -26.43 -43.57
CA ALA A 288 3.06 -26.44 -43.55
C ALA A 288 2.51 -27.56 -42.63
N LEU A 289 1.47 -27.25 -41.87
CA LEU A 289 0.76 -28.21 -40.99
C LEU A 289 -0.71 -28.34 -41.38
N ASN A 290 -1.39 -29.37 -40.90
CA ASN A 290 -2.80 -29.64 -41.15
C ASN A 290 -3.60 -29.67 -39.83
N VAL A 291 -4.42 -28.65 -39.61
CA VAL A 291 -5.42 -28.65 -38.52
C VAL A 291 -6.53 -29.62 -38.90
N SER A 292 -6.78 -30.64 -38.08
CA SER A 292 -7.77 -31.70 -38.35
C SER A 292 -9.10 -31.48 -37.63
N GLU A 293 -9.06 -30.91 -36.42
CA GLU A 293 -10.23 -30.70 -35.56
C GLU A 293 -10.02 -29.43 -34.73
N ILE A 294 -11.10 -28.70 -34.45
CA ILE A 294 -11.16 -27.68 -33.40
C ILE A 294 -12.41 -27.98 -32.59
N GLY A 295 -12.21 -28.35 -31.33
CA GLY A 295 -13.25 -28.69 -30.36
C GLY A 295 -13.36 -27.67 -29.24
N LEU A 296 -14.45 -27.75 -28.49
CA LEU A 296 -14.67 -27.01 -27.26
C LEU A 296 -15.22 -27.99 -26.21
N GLU A 297 -14.59 -28.03 -25.04
CA GLU A 297 -15.01 -28.86 -23.90
C GLU A 297 -15.19 -27.97 -22.66
N GLY A 298 -16.29 -28.14 -21.91
CA GLY A 298 -16.58 -27.35 -20.72
C GLY A 298 -18.05 -26.98 -20.62
N SER A 299 -18.33 -25.73 -20.24
CA SER A 299 -19.70 -25.22 -20.09
C SER A 299 -20.42 -25.03 -21.43
N ASP A 300 -21.68 -25.47 -21.50
CA ASP A 300 -22.60 -25.24 -22.63
C ASP A 300 -22.91 -23.74 -22.88
N ALA A 301 -22.49 -22.83 -21.99
CA ALA A 301 -22.57 -21.38 -22.19
C ALA A 301 -21.60 -20.86 -23.26
N PHE A 302 -20.60 -21.65 -23.67
CA PHE A 302 -19.67 -21.28 -24.74
C PHE A 302 -20.00 -22.00 -26.05
N SER A 303 -19.86 -21.30 -27.17
CA SER A 303 -19.98 -21.90 -28.49
C SER A 303 -18.93 -21.43 -29.48
N LEU A 304 -18.47 -22.37 -30.30
CA LEU A 304 -17.35 -22.24 -31.23
C LEU A 304 -17.83 -22.03 -32.67
N SER A 305 -17.19 -21.12 -33.39
CA SER A 305 -17.22 -21.08 -34.85
C SER A 305 -15.86 -20.69 -35.42
N PHE A 306 -15.55 -21.07 -36.65
CA PHE A 306 -14.23 -20.81 -37.23
C PHE A 306 -14.28 -20.63 -38.75
N GLY A 307 -13.23 -19.99 -39.29
CA GLY A 307 -13.15 -19.64 -40.70
C GLY A 307 -12.74 -20.81 -41.60
N GLY A 308 -13.71 -21.39 -42.32
CA GLY A 308 -13.48 -22.41 -43.35
C GLY A 308 -13.74 -23.84 -42.89
N ASP A 309 -13.53 -24.80 -43.79
CA ASP A 309 -13.74 -26.23 -43.53
C ASP A 309 -12.48 -26.91 -42.98
N LEU A 310 -12.64 -27.94 -42.14
CA LEU A 310 -11.58 -28.83 -41.68
C LEU A 310 -11.64 -30.19 -42.41
N PRO A 311 -10.50 -30.90 -42.61
CA PRO A 311 -9.15 -30.51 -42.24
C PRO A 311 -8.60 -29.38 -43.13
N ARG A 312 -7.76 -28.51 -42.56
CA ARG A 312 -7.21 -27.33 -43.21
C ARG A 312 -5.69 -27.27 -43.08
N GLY A 313 -5.01 -27.16 -44.23
CA GLY A 313 -3.59 -26.82 -44.28
C GLY A 313 -3.36 -25.34 -43.94
N LEU A 314 -2.29 -25.06 -43.19
CA LEU A 314 -1.75 -23.72 -42.93
C LEU A 314 -0.27 -23.71 -43.33
N ASP A 315 0.10 -22.87 -44.29
CA ASP A 315 1.52 -22.61 -44.61
C ASP A 315 2.21 -21.84 -43.46
N PRO A 316 3.55 -21.77 -43.39
CA PRO A 316 4.27 -21.02 -42.35
C PRO A 316 3.77 -19.57 -42.20
N GLY A 317 3.35 -19.20 -40.99
CA GLY A 317 2.78 -17.88 -40.68
C GLY A 317 1.32 -17.66 -41.12
N ASP A 318 0.67 -18.64 -41.77
CA ASP A 318 -0.77 -18.56 -42.05
C ASP A 318 -1.60 -18.60 -40.76
N ARG A 319 -2.81 -18.03 -40.86
CA ARG A 319 -3.72 -17.83 -39.74
C ARG A 319 -5.12 -18.36 -40.04
N MET A 320 -5.73 -19.00 -39.05
CA MET A 320 -7.12 -19.40 -39.04
C MET A 320 -7.86 -18.65 -37.93
N THR A 321 -8.95 -17.97 -38.28
CA THR A 321 -9.79 -17.27 -37.31
C THR A 321 -10.68 -18.26 -36.56
N VAL A 322 -10.67 -18.18 -35.24
CA VAL A 322 -11.54 -18.89 -34.31
C VAL A 322 -12.35 -17.84 -33.54
N ILE A 323 -13.67 -17.99 -33.52
CA ILE A 323 -14.59 -17.09 -32.83
C ILE A 323 -15.27 -17.90 -31.73
N ILE A 324 -15.15 -17.39 -30.50
CA ILE A 324 -15.72 -17.96 -29.30
C ILE A 324 -16.85 -17.03 -28.89
N ASN A 325 -18.05 -17.57 -28.70
CA ASN A 325 -19.20 -16.83 -28.22
C ASN A 325 -19.52 -17.31 -26.81
N TYR A 326 -19.87 -16.38 -25.91
CA TYR A 326 -20.31 -16.65 -24.55
C TYR A 326 -21.74 -16.13 -24.36
N GLU A 327 -22.65 -17.03 -23.99
CA GLU A 327 -24.07 -16.78 -23.70
C GLU A 327 -24.41 -17.34 -22.31
N PRO A 328 -24.21 -16.58 -21.22
CA PRO A 328 -24.47 -17.06 -19.86
C PRO A 328 -25.96 -17.30 -19.60
N ALA A 329 -26.27 -18.47 -19.03
CA ALA A 329 -27.60 -18.79 -18.48
C ALA A 329 -27.74 -18.43 -16.99
N THR A 330 -26.62 -18.15 -16.31
CA THR A 330 -26.50 -17.78 -14.90
C THR A 330 -25.32 -16.83 -14.71
N LEU A 331 -25.22 -16.17 -13.56
CA LEU A 331 -24.09 -15.29 -13.22
C LEU A 331 -22.86 -16.05 -12.71
N GLU A 332 -22.97 -17.36 -12.45
CA GLU A 332 -21.87 -18.17 -11.93
C GLU A 332 -20.69 -18.24 -12.92
N GLY A 333 -19.46 -18.12 -12.39
CA GLY A 333 -18.23 -18.26 -13.17
C GLY A 333 -18.11 -19.64 -13.81
N VAL A 334 -17.88 -19.67 -15.13
CA VAL A 334 -17.76 -20.88 -15.94
C VAL A 334 -16.58 -20.80 -16.89
N GLN A 335 -16.04 -21.97 -17.25
CA GLN A 335 -14.91 -22.09 -18.18
C GLN A 335 -15.18 -23.13 -19.27
N ALA A 336 -14.47 -23.00 -20.39
CA ALA A 336 -14.32 -23.99 -21.43
C ALA A 336 -12.90 -23.98 -21.98
N ILE A 337 -12.44 -25.12 -22.50
CA ILE A 337 -11.15 -25.27 -23.16
C ILE A 337 -11.42 -25.46 -24.66
N VAL A 338 -10.85 -24.59 -25.49
CA VAL A 338 -10.80 -24.75 -26.94
C VAL A 338 -9.53 -25.51 -27.29
N THR A 339 -9.66 -26.63 -27.99
CA THR A 339 -8.53 -27.48 -28.41
C THR A 339 -8.51 -27.58 -29.93
N ALA A 340 -7.38 -27.24 -30.54
CA ALA A 340 -7.14 -27.39 -31.98
C ALA A 340 -6.08 -28.46 -32.23
N THR A 341 -6.48 -29.57 -32.86
CA THR A 341 -5.61 -30.74 -33.11
C THR A 341 -5.02 -30.68 -34.52
N SER A 342 -3.72 -30.96 -34.63
CA SER A 342 -3.00 -31.02 -35.91
C SER A 342 -1.98 -32.16 -35.97
N ASP A 343 -1.34 -32.34 -37.12
CA ASP A 343 -0.17 -33.20 -37.30
C ASP A 343 1.07 -32.71 -36.52
N ALA A 344 1.11 -31.44 -36.10
CA ALA A 344 2.11 -30.87 -35.20
C ALA A 344 1.85 -31.13 -33.69
N GLY A 345 0.65 -31.61 -33.34
CA GLY A 345 0.15 -31.69 -31.96
C GLY A 345 -1.08 -30.81 -31.70
N ASP A 346 -1.43 -30.67 -30.43
CA ASP A 346 -2.60 -29.92 -29.96
C ASP A 346 -2.20 -28.51 -29.48
N ALA A 347 -2.97 -27.49 -29.87
CA ALA A 347 -2.96 -26.17 -29.28
C ALA A 347 -4.22 -25.97 -28.43
N THR A 348 -4.08 -25.37 -27.24
CA THR A 348 -5.19 -25.15 -26.30
C THR A 348 -5.32 -23.69 -25.88
N LEU A 349 -6.55 -23.27 -25.62
CA LEU A 349 -6.90 -21.94 -25.13
C LEU A 349 -8.01 -22.07 -24.08
N VAL A 350 -7.90 -21.36 -22.95
CA VAL A 350 -8.98 -21.29 -21.94
C VAL A 350 -9.91 -20.11 -22.25
N ALA A 351 -11.21 -20.36 -22.35
CA ALA A 351 -12.24 -19.34 -22.36
C ALA A 351 -12.95 -19.34 -20.99
N GLN A 352 -13.12 -18.17 -20.39
CA GLN A 352 -13.82 -18.00 -19.11
C GLN A 352 -14.75 -16.79 -19.12
N GLY A 353 -15.73 -16.79 -18.22
CA GLY A 353 -16.66 -15.68 -18.05
C GLY A 353 -17.65 -15.94 -16.91
N GLY A 354 -18.31 -14.88 -16.47
CA GLY A 354 -19.23 -14.88 -15.34
C GLY A 354 -19.20 -13.53 -14.64
N ALA A 355 -20.11 -13.32 -13.68
CA ALA A 355 -20.00 -12.16 -12.81
C ALA A 355 -19.06 -12.50 -11.64
N GLU A 356 -18.09 -11.63 -11.40
CA GLU A 356 -17.31 -11.66 -10.16
C GLU A 356 -18.11 -10.98 -9.05
N CYS A 357 -17.85 -11.39 -7.80
CA CYS A 357 -18.35 -10.63 -6.65
C CYS A 357 -17.72 -9.23 -6.63
N PRO A 358 -18.45 -8.18 -6.23
CA PRO A 358 -17.81 -6.92 -5.88
C PRO A 358 -16.88 -7.11 -4.67
N VAL A 359 -15.88 -6.25 -4.55
CA VAL A 359 -14.91 -6.24 -3.46
C VAL A 359 -15.29 -5.14 -2.48
N ALA A 360 -15.61 -5.51 -1.24
CA ALA A 360 -15.73 -4.58 -0.13
C ALA A 360 -14.33 -4.15 0.33
N VAL A 361 -14.13 -2.84 0.53
CA VAL A 361 -12.95 -2.27 1.18
C VAL A 361 -13.42 -1.17 2.14
N ALA A 362 -13.15 -1.34 3.42
CA ALA A 362 -13.52 -0.44 4.50
C ALA A 362 -12.30 0.38 4.95
N LEU A 363 -12.50 1.68 5.11
CA LEU A 363 -11.58 2.56 5.84
C LEU A 363 -12.28 3.15 7.05
N ALA A 364 -11.55 3.34 8.13
CA ALA A 364 -12.04 4.00 9.33
C ALA A 364 -11.03 5.01 9.90
N ARG A 365 -11.51 5.92 10.75
CA ARG A 365 -10.67 6.71 11.68
C ARG A 365 -11.46 7.07 12.93
N ALA A 366 -10.78 7.19 14.06
CA ALA A 366 -11.33 7.87 15.23
C ALA A 366 -10.80 9.30 15.32
N GLU A 367 -11.67 10.24 15.74
CA GLU A 367 -11.28 11.63 16.02
C GLU A 367 -10.56 12.29 14.81
N GLU A 368 -9.33 12.78 15.00
CA GLU A 368 -8.50 13.44 13.98
C GLU A 368 -7.36 12.55 13.44
N GLN A 369 -7.40 11.24 13.72
CA GLN A 369 -6.43 10.27 13.20
C GLN A 369 -6.47 10.17 11.66
N GLN A 370 -5.38 9.66 11.08
CA GLN A 370 -5.38 9.29 9.66
C GLN A 370 -6.33 8.11 9.40
N PRO A 371 -6.96 8.04 8.22
CA PRO A 371 -7.72 6.86 7.80
C PRO A 371 -6.85 5.60 7.77
N SER A 372 -7.40 4.48 8.22
CA SER A 372 -6.76 3.16 8.29
C SER A 372 -7.73 2.06 7.81
N ASP A 373 -7.19 1.01 7.20
CA ASP A 373 -7.83 -0.29 6.91
C ASP A 373 -7.56 -1.34 8.01
N ASP A 374 -6.72 -1.02 9.00
CA ASP A 374 -6.49 -1.80 10.22
C ASP A 374 -7.44 -1.36 11.36
N ALA A 375 -7.23 -1.91 12.56
CA ALA A 375 -7.94 -1.49 13.77
C ALA A 375 -7.72 0.00 14.09
N ILE A 376 -8.74 0.64 14.67
CA ILE A 376 -8.70 2.04 15.13
C ILE A 376 -9.12 2.15 16.59
N GLU A 377 -8.54 3.10 17.32
CA GLU A 377 -8.80 3.29 18.75
C GLU A 377 -9.22 4.73 19.05
N GLY A 378 -10.19 4.93 19.95
CA GLY A 378 -10.67 6.26 20.29
C GLY A 378 -11.56 6.33 21.54
N ARG A 379 -11.85 7.55 21.97
CA ARG A 379 -12.61 7.81 23.20
C ARG A 379 -14.10 7.46 23.07
N VAL A 380 -14.72 6.96 24.14
CA VAL A 380 -16.20 6.86 24.24
C VAL A 380 -16.84 8.24 24.03
N GLY A 381 -17.88 8.30 23.19
CA GLY A 381 -18.64 9.51 22.84
C GLY A 381 -18.06 10.37 21.71
N THR A 382 -16.81 10.13 21.28
CA THR A 382 -16.22 10.84 20.13
C THR A 382 -16.66 10.22 18.79
N GLU A 383 -16.32 10.89 17.69
CA GLU A 383 -16.78 10.48 16.36
C GLU A 383 -15.78 9.51 15.72
N PHE A 384 -16.30 8.35 15.35
CA PHE A 384 -15.61 7.36 14.52
C PHE A 384 -16.26 7.44 13.13
N VAL A 385 -15.43 7.59 12.09
CA VAL A 385 -15.89 7.75 10.70
C VAL A 385 -15.53 6.49 9.93
N PHE A 386 -16.51 5.89 9.23
CA PHE A 386 -16.32 4.72 8.37
C PHE A 386 -16.68 5.05 6.93
N ASN A 387 -15.91 4.56 5.97
CA ASN A 387 -16.08 4.86 4.54
C ASN A 387 -15.73 3.64 3.67
N GLY A 388 -16.62 3.29 2.75
CA GLY A 388 -16.49 2.16 1.83
C GLY A 388 -15.98 2.54 0.44
N PHE A 389 -15.65 3.81 0.18
CA PHE A 389 -15.35 4.37 -1.15
C PHE A 389 -14.25 3.64 -1.96
N LEU A 390 -13.37 2.85 -1.33
CA LEU A 390 -12.38 2.02 -2.04
C LEU A 390 -12.95 0.68 -2.55
N SER A 391 -14.19 0.34 -2.21
CA SER A 391 -14.90 -0.83 -2.74
C SER A 391 -15.11 -0.70 -4.26
N ASN A 392 -15.09 -1.83 -4.98
CA ASN A 392 -15.31 -1.82 -6.43
C ASN A 392 -16.18 -2.98 -6.92
N ASP A 393 -16.90 -2.76 -8.02
CA ASP A 393 -17.60 -3.78 -8.79
C ASP A 393 -16.80 -4.09 -10.07
N PRO A 394 -16.27 -5.32 -10.26
CA PRO A 394 -15.64 -5.74 -11.52
C PRO A 394 -16.56 -5.61 -12.75
N SER A 395 -17.88 -5.54 -12.55
CA SER A 395 -18.88 -5.29 -13.60
C SER A 395 -18.88 -3.84 -14.10
N GLY A 396 -18.26 -2.91 -13.36
CA GLY A 396 -18.07 -1.51 -13.76
C GLY A 396 -19.20 -0.52 -13.42
N ASP A 397 -20.17 -0.94 -12.59
CA ASP A 397 -21.35 -0.14 -12.21
C ASP A 397 -21.33 0.26 -10.71
N GLY A 398 -22.43 0.84 -10.22
CA GLY A 398 -22.58 1.32 -8.84
C GLY A 398 -22.68 0.21 -7.77
N LEU A 399 -22.39 0.59 -6.53
CA LEU A 399 -22.46 -0.28 -5.35
C LEU A 399 -23.53 0.21 -4.35
N GLU A 400 -24.34 -0.73 -3.87
CA GLU A 400 -25.12 -0.59 -2.64
C GLU A 400 -24.24 -1.03 -1.45
N TYR A 401 -24.04 -0.14 -0.48
CA TYR A 401 -23.23 -0.40 0.72
C TYR A 401 -24.10 -0.90 1.88
N MET A 402 -23.63 -1.91 2.60
CA MET A 402 -24.36 -2.54 3.70
C MET A 402 -23.41 -2.78 4.87
N TRP A 403 -23.43 -1.88 5.85
CA TRP A 403 -22.63 -1.99 7.07
C TRP A 403 -23.35 -2.77 8.16
N THR A 404 -22.57 -3.45 8.99
CA THR A 404 -23.02 -4.10 10.22
C THR A 404 -22.10 -3.70 11.37
N VAL A 405 -22.67 -3.46 12.55
CA VAL A 405 -21.91 -3.10 13.75
C VAL A 405 -22.30 -4.06 14.87
N GLU A 406 -21.35 -4.87 15.31
CA GLU A 406 -21.47 -5.66 16.54
C GLU A 406 -20.84 -4.86 17.68
N ALA A 407 -21.68 -4.34 18.59
CA ALA A 407 -21.25 -3.56 19.74
C ALA A 407 -20.94 -4.44 20.97
N PRO A 408 -20.07 -3.99 21.90
CA PRO A 408 -19.75 -4.73 23.11
C PRO A 408 -20.92 -4.79 24.11
N ASP A 409 -20.85 -5.75 25.04
CA ASP A 409 -21.88 -5.95 26.09
C ASP A 409 -22.09 -4.67 26.92
N GLY A 410 -23.33 -4.17 26.92
CA GLY A 410 -23.72 -2.95 27.65
C GLY A 410 -23.94 -1.72 26.77
N SER A 411 -23.62 -1.80 25.47
CA SER A 411 -24.05 -0.81 24.48
C SER A 411 -25.57 -0.83 24.33
N ASP A 412 -26.22 0.32 24.54
CA ASP A 412 -27.68 0.53 24.52
C ASP A 412 -28.08 1.84 23.80
N ASP A 413 -27.16 2.78 23.55
CA ASP A 413 -27.38 4.10 22.95
C ASP A 413 -26.30 4.49 21.90
N LEU A 414 -25.69 3.49 21.25
CA LEU A 414 -24.74 3.69 20.13
C LEU A 414 -25.37 4.59 19.04
N GLN A 415 -24.79 5.77 18.85
CA GLN A 415 -25.29 6.74 17.87
C GLN A 415 -24.68 6.44 16.50
N ILE A 416 -25.50 6.38 15.45
CA ILE A 416 -25.10 6.14 14.05
C ILE A 416 -25.81 7.18 13.17
N ASP A 417 -25.06 7.88 12.31
CA ASP A 417 -25.59 8.85 11.34
C ASP A 417 -24.87 8.73 9.97
N PRO A 418 -25.57 8.78 8.83
CA PRO A 418 -27.03 8.84 8.67
C PRO A 418 -27.74 7.48 8.77
N GLY A 419 -26.98 6.38 8.85
CA GLY A 419 -27.46 4.99 8.83
C GLY A 419 -26.35 4.04 8.39
N LEU A 420 -26.70 2.76 8.16
CA LEU A 420 -25.75 1.71 7.75
C LEU A 420 -25.86 1.30 6.27
N ASP A 421 -26.85 1.80 5.53
CA ASP A 421 -27.06 1.52 4.11
C ASP A 421 -26.48 2.65 3.22
N VAL A 422 -25.23 3.07 3.48
CA VAL A 422 -24.55 4.22 2.85
C VAL A 422 -23.05 3.99 2.70
N GLU A 423 -22.43 4.64 1.70
CA GLU A 423 -20.97 4.61 1.48
C GLU A 423 -20.17 5.02 2.72
N ARG A 424 -20.60 6.11 3.37
CA ARG A 424 -19.94 6.70 4.52
C ARG A 424 -20.94 6.97 5.63
N PHE A 425 -20.61 6.54 6.84
CA PHE A 425 -21.35 6.84 8.06
C PHE A 425 -20.40 7.25 9.19
N THR A 426 -20.97 7.78 10.27
CA THR A 426 -20.28 8.02 11.53
C THR A 426 -20.98 7.28 12.66
N MET A 427 -20.21 6.83 13.64
CA MET A 427 -20.75 6.37 14.92
C MET A 427 -20.10 7.06 16.10
N ARG A 428 -20.78 7.04 17.24
CA ARG A 428 -20.23 7.49 18.53
C ARG A 428 -20.38 6.36 19.54
N PRO A 429 -19.29 5.66 19.90
CA PRO A 429 -19.32 4.62 20.94
C PRO A 429 -19.94 5.13 22.22
N ASP A 430 -20.78 4.32 22.86
CA ASP A 430 -21.54 4.65 24.06
C ASP A 430 -21.01 3.97 25.33
N VAL A 431 -20.18 2.93 25.17
CA VAL A 431 -19.48 2.19 26.24
C VAL A 431 -18.06 1.81 25.78
N PRO A 432 -17.12 1.55 26.70
CA PRO A 432 -15.80 1.06 26.33
C PRO A 432 -15.83 -0.42 25.88
N GLY A 433 -14.99 -0.78 24.92
CA GLY A 433 -14.86 -2.12 24.36
C GLY A 433 -14.63 -2.14 22.84
N GLU A 434 -14.44 -3.33 22.28
CA GLU A 434 -14.30 -3.52 20.83
C GLU A 434 -15.68 -3.48 20.13
N TYR A 435 -15.81 -2.61 19.13
CA TYR A 435 -16.90 -2.62 18.17
C TYR A 435 -16.42 -3.27 16.87
N ARG A 436 -17.08 -4.32 16.40
CA ARG A 436 -16.75 -4.97 15.10
C ARG A 436 -17.61 -4.37 14.01
N VAL A 437 -17.00 -3.61 13.10
CA VAL A 437 -17.67 -2.91 12.01
C VAL A 437 -17.35 -3.60 10.69
N SER A 438 -18.34 -4.27 10.10
CA SER A 438 -18.15 -5.10 8.90
C SER A 438 -18.91 -4.53 7.70
N LEU A 439 -18.24 -4.41 6.56
CA LEU A 439 -18.80 -3.95 5.28
C LEU A 439 -19.10 -5.13 4.35
N SER A 440 -20.32 -5.17 3.82
CA SER A 440 -20.65 -5.87 2.58
C SER A 440 -21.05 -4.85 1.52
N VAL A 441 -20.75 -5.11 0.25
CA VAL A 441 -21.25 -4.31 -0.87
C VAL A 441 -22.00 -5.18 -1.87
N ARG A 442 -22.99 -4.62 -2.56
CA ARG A 442 -23.75 -5.29 -3.62
C ARG A 442 -23.67 -4.52 -4.92
N SER A 443 -23.39 -5.24 -6.01
CA SER A 443 -23.44 -4.70 -7.37
C SER A 443 -24.87 -4.29 -7.73
N GLU A 444 -25.08 -3.04 -8.15
CA GLU A 444 -26.38 -2.56 -8.64
C GLU A 444 -26.80 -3.30 -9.94
N THR A 445 -25.83 -3.77 -10.74
CA THR A 445 -26.07 -4.39 -12.05
C THR A 445 -26.28 -5.89 -11.97
N THR A 446 -25.46 -6.61 -11.20
CA THR A 446 -25.57 -8.08 -11.09
C THR A 446 -26.43 -8.52 -9.91
N GLY A 447 -26.60 -7.66 -8.90
CA GLY A 447 -27.24 -8.01 -7.63
C GLY A 447 -26.41 -8.95 -6.75
N LEU A 448 -25.16 -9.27 -7.13
CA LEU A 448 -24.25 -10.06 -6.31
C LEU A 448 -23.72 -9.23 -5.14
N GLU A 449 -23.72 -9.85 -3.96
CA GLU A 449 -23.07 -9.34 -2.75
C GLU A 449 -21.58 -9.73 -2.76
N SER A 450 -20.76 -8.99 -2.02
CA SER A 450 -19.32 -9.24 -1.95
C SER A 450 -19.04 -10.63 -1.37
N CYS A 451 -18.13 -11.36 -2.02
CA CYS A 451 -17.79 -12.74 -1.65
C CYS A 451 -17.21 -12.84 -0.22
N ASN A 452 -16.59 -11.76 0.24
CA ASN A 452 -16.14 -11.56 1.61
C ASN A 452 -16.70 -10.23 2.13
N THR A 453 -16.86 -10.14 3.44
CA THR A 453 -17.03 -8.86 4.14
C THR A 453 -15.67 -8.35 4.56
N ASP A 454 -15.44 -7.05 4.43
CA ASP A 454 -14.30 -6.39 5.08
C ASP A 454 -14.67 -6.03 6.53
N THR A 455 -13.72 -5.92 7.46
CA THR A 455 -14.02 -5.75 8.89
C THR A 455 -12.95 -5.00 9.67
N ILE A 456 -13.35 -3.83 10.18
CA ILE A 456 -12.55 -3.00 11.08
C ILE A 456 -12.91 -3.32 12.53
N ILE A 457 -11.91 -3.39 13.41
CA ILE A 457 -12.07 -3.35 14.86
C ILE A 457 -11.94 -1.91 15.33
N ALA A 458 -12.95 -1.40 16.01
CA ALA A 458 -12.95 -0.08 16.60
C ALA A 458 -12.96 -0.19 18.13
N SER A 459 -11.79 -0.01 18.75
CA SER A 459 -11.63 0.00 20.20
C SER A 459 -12.11 1.33 20.78
N ALA A 460 -13.13 1.30 21.63
CA ALA A 460 -13.56 2.45 22.41
C ALA A 460 -13.02 2.37 23.83
N PHE A 461 -12.44 3.45 24.36
CA PHE A 461 -11.99 3.51 25.76
C PHE A 461 -12.56 4.71 26.51
N GLU A 462 -12.80 4.53 27.81
CA GLU A 462 -13.11 5.63 28.72
C GLU A 462 -11.80 6.20 29.27
N LEU A 463 -11.60 7.51 29.12
CA LEU A 463 -10.56 8.20 29.87
C LEU A 463 -11.11 8.65 31.22
N THR A 464 -10.59 8.05 32.28
CA THR A 464 -10.58 8.70 33.58
C THR A 464 -9.52 9.79 33.55
N THR A 465 -9.88 11.07 33.37
CA THR A 465 -8.89 12.16 33.40
C THR A 465 -8.19 12.22 34.76
N ALA A 466 -7.01 11.62 34.87
CA ALA A 466 -6.21 11.57 36.09
C ALA A 466 -5.71 12.97 36.46
N ALA A 467 -5.26 13.73 35.46
CA ALA A 467 -4.98 15.15 35.60
C ALA A 467 -5.32 15.94 34.33
N ARG A 468 -5.56 17.24 34.49
CA ARG A 468 -5.62 18.23 33.41
C ARG A 468 -4.81 19.45 33.79
N VAL A 469 -3.99 19.93 32.86
CA VAL A 469 -3.24 21.18 32.97
C VAL A 469 -3.78 22.13 31.90
N THR A 470 -4.20 23.33 32.30
CA THR A 470 -4.72 24.35 31.38
C THR A 470 -3.96 25.66 31.57
N LEU A 471 -3.38 26.16 30.49
CA LEU A 471 -2.75 27.47 30.40
C LEU A 471 -3.75 28.49 29.82
N THR A 472 -3.82 29.67 30.43
CA THR A 472 -4.56 30.84 29.93
C THR A 472 -3.73 32.10 30.07
N TRP A 473 -4.00 33.11 29.26
CA TRP A 473 -3.39 34.44 29.38
C TRP A 473 -4.35 35.55 28.97
N ASN A 474 -3.94 36.81 29.13
CA ASN A 474 -4.84 37.98 29.17
C ASN A 474 -4.73 38.94 27.97
N ASN A 475 -4.04 38.56 26.89
CA ASN A 475 -3.74 39.42 25.73
C ASN A 475 -3.46 38.57 24.47
N GLU A 476 -3.12 39.24 23.35
CA GLU A 476 -2.78 38.62 22.05
C GLU A 476 -1.35 38.03 22.00
N ALA A 477 -0.77 37.63 23.14
CA ALA A 477 0.56 37.01 23.18
C ALA A 477 0.51 35.52 22.80
N ASP A 478 1.69 34.97 22.56
CA ASP A 478 1.92 33.66 21.98
C ASP A 478 2.64 32.83 23.06
N LEU A 479 1.89 32.05 23.85
CA LEU A 479 2.39 31.35 25.03
C LEU A 479 2.12 29.85 24.90
N ASP A 480 3.16 29.07 24.59
CA ASP A 480 3.05 27.62 24.43
C ASP A 480 3.13 26.91 25.80
N LEU A 481 2.20 25.99 26.06
CA LEU A 481 2.23 25.02 27.15
C LEU A 481 3.10 23.83 26.73
N HIS A 482 4.10 23.55 27.57
CA HIS A 482 4.98 22.39 27.47
C HIS A 482 4.85 21.55 28.73
N ILE A 483 4.94 20.23 28.62
CA ILE A 483 5.02 19.35 29.79
C ILE A 483 5.99 18.20 29.50
N VAL A 484 7.16 18.24 30.14
CA VAL A 484 8.22 17.24 29.95
C VAL A 484 8.09 16.15 31.01
N ARG A 485 7.98 14.89 30.58
CA ARG A 485 8.07 13.69 31.41
C ARG A 485 9.51 13.47 31.90
N ALA A 486 9.67 13.12 33.17
CA ALA A 486 10.95 12.71 33.73
C ALA A 486 11.35 11.31 33.27
N ASN A 487 12.65 11.07 33.11
CA ASN A 487 13.21 9.73 32.96
C ASN A 487 13.06 8.90 34.26
N ALA A 488 13.51 7.64 34.25
CA ALA A 488 13.36 6.73 35.39
C ALA A 488 14.19 7.13 36.64
N ASP A 489 15.22 7.96 36.46
CA ASP A 489 16.06 8.48 37.53
C ASP A 489 15.52 9.82 38.11
N GLY A 490 14.47 10.39 37.50
CA GLY A 490 13.82 11.63 37.91
C GLY A 490 14.34 12.90 37.21
N ASP A 491 15.24 12.75 36.22
CA ASP A 491 15.76 13.88 35.44
C ASP A 491 14.82 14.23 34.27
N PHE A 492 14.70 15.53 33.96
CA PHE A 492 13.93 16.02 32.82
C PHE A 492 14.83 16.31 31.62
N SER A 493 14.41 15.91 30.43
CA SER A 493 15.02 16.31 29.16
C SER A 493 14.78 17.82 28.85
N ASP A 494 15.50 18.36 27.87
CA ASP A 494 15.33 19.76 27.45
C ASP A 494 13.97 20.00 26.78
N TRP A 495 13.43 21.21 26.89
CA TRP A 495 12.18 21.61 26.24
C TRP A 495 12.26 21.48 24.71
N GLY A 496 11.23 20.90 24.09
CA GLY A 496 11.08 20.82 22.63
C GLY A 496 11.00 22.22 22.02
N ARG A 497 11.71 22.47 20.91
CA ARG A 497 11.85 23.82 20.33
C ARG A 497 11.85 23.82 18.81
N GLY A 498 10.70 24.12 18.21
CA GLY A 498 10.57 24.40 16.78
C GLY A 498 10.81 23.19 15.87
N ARG A 499 12.07 22.82 15.61
CA ARG A 499 12.46 21.58 14.90
C ARG A 499 13.14 20.56 15.81
N ASP A 500 13.58 20.98 16.99
CA ASP A 500 14.23 20.13 17.97
C ASP A 500 13.09 19.38 18.70
N PHE A 501 12.70 18.23 18.13
CA PHE A 501 11.64 17.36 18.65
C PHE A 501 12.13 16.64 19.91
N ASN A 502 11.36 16.74 20.99
CA ASN A 502 11.57 15.94 22.20
C ASN A 502 10.38 14.98 22.37
N PRO A 503 10.59 13.64 22.35
CA PRO A 503 9.51 12.67 22.58
C PRO A 503 8.91 12.74 23.99
N ASP A 504 9.66 13.20 25.00
CA ASP A 504 9.18 13.32 26.39
C ASP A 504 8.33 14.59 26.63
N ASP A 505 8.31 15.54 25.69
CA ASP A 505 7.64 16.84 25.85
C ASP A 505 6.27 16.84 25.17
N ILE A 506 5.22 17.17 25.92
CA ILE A 506 3.84 17.29 25.44
C ILE A 506 3.56 18.75 25.10
N TYR A 507 3.47 19.08 23.81
CA TYR A 507 3.26 20.44 23.29
C TYR A 507 2.67 20.40 21.87
N TYR A 508 2.43 21.57 21.25
CA TYR A 508 1.85 21.66 19.89
C TYR A 508 2.57 20.79 18.83
N GLY A 509 3.88 20.57 18.97
CA GLY A 509 4.70 19.77 18.04
C GLY A 509 4.78 18.28 18.36
N ASN A 510 4.20 17.87 19.49
CA ASN A 510 4.11 16.48 19.96
C ASN A 510 2.82 16.33 20.79
N PRO A 511 1.63 16.36 20.15
CA PRO A 511 0.35 16.52 20.85
C PRO A 511 -0.17 15.23 21.49
N SER A 512 0.42 14.07 21.18
CA SER A 512 0.06 12.76 21.73
C SER A 512 1.32 11.86 21.74
N PRO A 513 2.26 12.09 22.67
CA PRO A 513 3.41 11.20 22.82
C PRO A 513 2.99 9.84 23.38
N ASP A 514 3.59 8.78 22.82
CA ASP A 514 3.61 7.42 23.35
C ASP A 514 4.65 7.34 24.48
N PHE A 515 4.19 7.04 25.70
CA PHE A 515 5.04 6.88 26.88
C PHE A 515 5.38 5.42 27.23
N GLY A 516 4.88 4.45 26.47
CA GLY A 516 5.14 3.02 26.58
C GLY A 516 3.90 2.18 26.90
N GLU A 517 4.11 1.02 27.53
CA GLU A 517 3.05 0.04 27.80
C GLU A 517 2.69 -0.06 29.30
N PRO A 518 1.42 -0.31 29.68
CA PRO A 518 0.38 -0.88 28.82
C PRO A 518 -0.93 -0.10 28.68
N GLY A 519 -1.10 0.52 27.50
CA GLY A 519 -2.38 0.81 26.83
C GLY A 519 -2.67 2.29 26.62
N GLU A 520 -2.80 2.73 25.36
CA GLU A 520 -2.95 4.12 24.83
C GLU A 520 -4.00 5.04 25.51
N ALA A 521 -4.72 4.53 26.51
CA ALA A 521 -5.59 5.27 27.41
C ALA A 521 -4.85 5.91 28.59
N ASP A 522 -3.55 5.65 28.83
CA ASP A 522 -2.75 6.39 29.81
C ASP A 522 -2.06 7.63 29.22
N ASP A 523 -1.62 7.54 27.97
CA ASP A 523 -0.92 8.60 27.22
C ASP A 523 -1.62 9.97 27.29
N PRO A 524 -0.85 11.04 27.58
CA PRO A 524 -1.40 12.38 27.67
C PRO A 524 -1.66 12.99 26.28
N ARG A 525 -2.72 13.79 26.19
CA ARG A 525 -3.08 14.50 24.95
C ARG A 525 -3.18 15.99 25.14
N PHE A 526 -2.58 16.73 24.21
CA PHE A 526 -2.72 18.18 24.05
C PHE A 526 -4.02 18.49 23.29
N LEU A 527 -4.88 19.34 23.85
CA LEU A 527 -6.25 19.62 23.39
C LEU A 527 -6.45 21.13 23.12
N GLY A 528 -6.18 21.55 21.88
CA GLY A 528 -6.28 22.93 21.40
C GLY A 528 -5.14 23.83 21.90
N ASP A 529 -4.61 24.77 21.11
CA ASP A 529 -4.93 25.24 19.76
C ASP A 529 -3.60 25.68 19.09
N ASP A 530 -3.48 25.64 17.75
CA ASP A 530 -2.31 26.14 17.02
C ASP A 530 -2.42 27.63 16.61
N THR A 531 -3.50 28.31 17.05
CA THR A 531 -3.76 29.70 16.69
C THR A 531 -2.83 30.66 17.42
N ASN A 532 -1.94 31.27 16.63
CA ASN A 532 -1.07 32.40 16.99
C ASN A 532 -1.83 33.54 17.73
N GLY A 533 -1.94 33.46 19.07
CA GLY A 533 -2.28 34.60 19.93
C GLY A 533 -3.37 34.46 21.00
N GLU A 534 -4.24 33.43 21.03
CA GLU A 534 -5.32 33.32 22.05
C GLU A 534 -5.58 31.88 22.51
N GLY A 535 -5.25 31.56 23.77
CA GLY A 535 -5.57 30.29 24.42
C GLY A 535 -7.04 30.18 24.91
N PRO A 536 -7.40 29.14 25.67
CA PRO A 536 -6.52 28.26 26.45
C PRO A 536 -5.79 27.19 25.64
N GLU A 537 -4.59 26.85 26.10
CA GLU A 537 -3.95 25.57 25.77
C GLU A 537 -4.17 24.57 26.90
N THR A 538 -4.37 23.29 26.59
CA THR A 538 -4.71 22.28 27.61
C THR A 538 -4.05 20.94 27.32
N THR A 539 -3.54 20.28 28.37
CA THR A 539 -3.09 18.88 28.33
C THR A 539 -3.93 18.04 29.30
N GLU A 540 -4.39 16.88 28.86
CA GLU A 540 -5.03 15.85 29.69
C GLU A 540 -4.11 14.64 29.87
N PHE A 541 -4.16 14.03 31.06
CA PHE A 541 -3.50 12.79 31.41
C PHE A 541 -4.57 11.71 31.65
N GLY A 542 -4.48 10.59 30.94
CA GLY A 542 -5.37 9.43 31.14
C GLY A 542 -4.99 8.62 32.39
N ALA A 543 -3.68 8.47 32.63
CA ALA A 543 -3.14 8.08 33.92
C ALA A 543 -1.95 8.98 34.30
N LEU A 544 -1.47 8.84 35.53
CA LEU A 544 -0.16 9.33 35.94
C LEU A 544 0.67 8.11 36.33
N GLU A 545 1.89 8.00 35.80
CA GLU A 545 2.80 6.92 36.16
C GLU A 545 3.30 7.14 37.60
N GLU A 546 2.96 6.24 38.53
CA GLU A 546 3.21 6.43 39.98
C GLU A 546 4.68 6.79 40.31
N ASP A 547 5.64 6.25 39.55
CA ASP A 547 7.09 6.44 39.74
C ASP A 547 7.70 7.59 38.91
N ARG A 548 6.91 8.38 38.16
CA ARG A 548 7.40 9.52 37.34
C ARG A 548 6.93 10.87 37.87
N SER A 549 7.37 11.92 37.17
CA SER A 549 6.88 13.28 37.35
C SER A 549 6.93 14.04 36.02
N TYR A 550 6.18 15.13 35.94
CA TYR A 550 5.92 15.89 34.72
C TYR A 550 6.19 17.38 35.01
N ARG A 551 7.23 17.96 34.41
CA ARG A 551 7.64 19.35 34.60
C ARG A 551 6.84 20.24 33.67
N ILE A 552 5.97 21.07 34.25
CA ILE A 552 5.08 21.95 33.49
C ILE A 552 5.82 23.25 33.16
N GLY A 553 5.72 23.66 31.90
CA GLY A 553 6.43 24.78 31.31
C GLY A 553 5.51 25.72 30.52
N VAL A 554 5.84 27.00 30.51
CA VAL A 554 5.17 28.02 29.71
C VAL A 554 6.23 28.81 28.95
N ASN A 555 6.27 28.62 27.64
CA ASN A 555 7.19 29.28 26.72
C ASN A 555 6.55 30.57 26.19
N TYR A 556 7.13 31.74 26.44
CA TYR A 556 6.66 32.95 25.76
C TYR A 556 7.32 33.06 24.37
N ALA A 557 6.63 32.69 23.30
CA ALA A 557 7.18 32.69 21.95
C ALA A 557 7.62 34.09 21.47
N ARG A 558 8.83 34.18 20.91
CA ARG A 558 9.48 35.46 20.52
C ARG A 558 8.82 36.20 19.34
N ARG A 559 7.84 35.61 18.63
CA ARG A 559 7.44 36.07 17.29
C ARG A 559 6.41 37.20 17.29
N ASN A 560 5.48 37.23 18.23
CA ASN A 560 4.28 38.07 18.14
C ASN A 560 4.26 39.32 19.07
N GLY A 561 5.40 39.68 19.65
CA GLY A 561 5.67 41.04 20.14
C GLY A 561 5.76 41.19 21.66
N THR A 562 6.44 42.25 22.09
CA THR A 562 6.83 42.53 23.48
C THR A 562 5.68 43.12 24.29
N GLN A 563 4.72 42.28 24.73
CA GLN A 563 3.61 42.69 25.57
C GLN A 563 3.68 41.94 26.91
N THR A 564 3.67 42.68 28.02
CA THR A 564 3.59 42.07 29.34
C THR A 564 2.30 41.24 29.43
N SER A 565 2.46 39.95 29.68
CA SER A 565 1.39 38.95 29.63
C SER A 565 1.19 38.34 31.02
N GLU A 566 -0.04 38.32 31.52
CA GLU A 566 -0.36 37.62 32.77
C GLU A 566 -0.81 36.20 32.40
N ALA A 567 0.08 35.22 32.62
CA ALA A 567 -0.21 33.81 32.42
C ALA A 567 -0.81 33.20 33.69
N GLU A 568 -1.78 32.30 33.53
CA GLU A 568 -2.36 31.48 34.58
C GLU A 568 -2.36 30.01 34.15
N VAL A 569 -1.73 29.15 34.95
CA VAL A 569 -1.72 27.69 34.80
C VAL A 569 -2.57 27.08 35.89
N MET A 570 -3.58 26.32 35.49
CA MET A 570 -4.49 25.58 36.36
C MET A 570 -4.22 24.08 36.24
N ILE A 571 -3.92 23.42 37.36
CA ILE A 571 -3.65 21.99 37.45
C ILE A 571 -4.77 21.35 38.27
N LYS A 572 -5.55 20.47 37.64
CA LYS A 572 -6.68 19.74 38.24
C LYS A 572 -6.34 18.25 38.25
N VAL A 573 -6.26 17.63 39.43
CA VAL A 573 -5.96 16.19 39.57
C VAL A 573 -7.19 15.47 40.11
N GLY A 574 -7.75 14.54 39.34
CA GLY A 574 -9.00 13.84 39.64
C GLY A 574 -10.11 14.78 40.15
N ASP A 575 -10.69 14.47 41.32
CA ASP A 575 -11.69 15.31 41.97
C ASP A 575 -11.11 16.48 42.80
N ALA A 576 -9.81 16.53 43.09
CA ALA A 576 -9.21 17.47 44.05
C ALA A 576 -9.36 18.96 43.63
N ASP A 577 -9.42 19.89 44.59
CA ASP A 577 -9.48 21.32 44.27
C ASP A 577 -8.27 21.73 43.40
N PRO A 578 -8.47 22.49 42.30
CA PRO A 578 -7.39 22.80 41.37
C PRO A 578 -6.32 23.71 41.99
N VAL A 579 -5.07 23.46 41.62
CA VAL A 579 -3.92 24.32 41.95
C VAL A 579 -3.76 25.32 40.82
N THR A 580 -3.98 26.61 41.13
CA THR A 580 -3.81 27.71 40.18
C THR A 580 -2.55 28.51 40.52
N LEU A 581 -1.71 28.72 39.53
CA LEU A 581 -0.47 29.50 39.61
C LEU A 581 -0.49 30.58 38.52
N SER A 582 0.09 31.74 38.79
CA SER A 582 0.09 32.86 37.83
C SER A 582 1.43 33.58 37.83
N ALA A 583 1.86 34.06 36.66
CA ALA A 583 3.08 34.84 36.49
C ALA A 583 2.94 35.94 35.43
N THR A 584 3.68 37.02 35.63
CA THR A 584 3.78 38.14 34.71
C THR A 584 5.01 37.93 33.81
N LEU A 585 4.80 37.66 32.52
CA LEU A 585 5.87 37.47 31.54
C LEU A 585 6.13 38.78 30.79
N GLU A 586 7.27 39.43 31.07
CA GLU A 586 7.56 40.78 30.56
C GLU A 586 8.24 40.81 29.18
N GLU A 587 9.00 39.76 28.82
CA GLU A 587 9.79 39.70 27.58
C GLU A 587 9.68 38.33 26.89
N GLY A 588 9.66 38.32 25.55
CA GLY A 588 9.55 37.09 24.76
C GLY A 588 10.84 36.25 24.76
N GLY A 589 10.66 34.94 24.88
CA GLY A 589 11.70 33.93 25.01
C GLY A 589 12.23 33.76 26.44
N VAL A 590 11.40 34.12 27.42
CA VAL A 590 11.45 33.65 28.81
C VAL A 590 10.65 32.35 28.88
N PHE A 591 11.15 31.40 29.67
CA PHE A 591 10.45 30.15 29.96
C PHE A 591 10.06 30.11 31.45
N TRP A 592 8.78 29.96 31.78
CA TRP A 592 8.30 29.92 33.16
C TRP A 592 7.94 28.48 33.57
N ILE A 593 8.44 28.06 34.73
CA ILE A 593 8.23 26.73 35.30
C ILE A 593 7.33 26.86 36.53
N PRO A 594 5.98 26.83 36.39
CA PRO A 594 5.06 26.94 37.52
C PRO A 594 5.23 25.81 38.54
N ALA A 595 5.27 24.55 38.08
CA ALA A 595 5.17 23.38 38.95
C ALA A 595 5.69 22.09 38.30
N ILE A 596 5.89 21.07 39.13
CA ILE A 596 6.01 19.67 38.74
C ILE A 596 4.77 18.93 39.26
N LEU A 597 4.13 18.16 38.38
CA LEU A 597 3.07 17.21 38.72
C LEU A 597 3.72 15.84 38.95
N ASN A 598 3.55 15.25 40.13
CA ASN A 598 4.13 13.94 40.47
C ASN A 598 3.15 12.81 40.13
N GLY A 599 3.67 11.60 39.92
CA GLY A 599 2.90 10.38 39.63
C GLY A 599 1.81 10.05 40.65
N ASP A 600 2.05 10.37 41.93
CA ASP A 600 1.08 10.20 43.02
C ASP A 600 -0.07 11.24 43.02
N GLY A 601 -0.12 12.11 42.01
CA GLY A 601 -1.10 13.18 41.86
C GLY A 601 -0.83 14.43 42.71
N THR A 602 0.31 14.52 43.40
CA THR A 602 0.70 15.74 44.12
C THR A 602 1.32 16.78 43.19
N VAL A 603 1.12 18.07 43.51
CA VAL A 603 1.66 19.20 42.74
C VAL A 603 2.74 19.92 43.55
N THR A 604 3.98 19.86 43.10
CA THR A 604 5.13 20.58 43.66
C THR A 604 5.22 21.95 43.00
N VAL A 605 4.93 23.03 43.72
CA VAL A 605 5.11 24.40 43.20
C VAL A 605 6.60 24.73 43.11
N VAL A 606 7.05 25.16 41.93
CA VAL A 606 8.44 25.53 41.62
C VAL A 606 8.53 27.05 41.46
N ASN A 607 7.82 27.59 40.48
CA ASN A 607 7.75 29.01 40.13
C ASN A 607 9.13 29.64 39.84
N GLU A 608 9.87 29.00 38.93
CA GLU A 608 11.18 29.42 38.43
C GLU A 608 11.11 29.94 36.98
N PHE A 609 12.18 30.59 36.52
CA PHE A 609 12.27 31.18 35.17
C PHE A 609 13.64 30.87 34.55
N GLU A 610 13.65 30.47 33.28
CA GLU A 610 14.84 30.18 32.44
C GLU A 610 14.98 31.17 31.28
#